data_AF-A0A6G3MK51-F1
#
_entry.id   AF-A0A6G3MK51-F1
#
_cell.length_a   1.000
_cell.length_b   1.000
_cell.length_c   1.000
_cell.angle_alpha   90.00
_cell.angle_beta   90.00
_cell.angle_gamma   90.00
#
_symmetry.space_group_name_H-M   'P 1'
#
loop_
_entity.id
_entity.type
_entity.pdbx_description
1 polymer ?
#
loop_
_entity_poly.entity_id
_entity_poly.type
_entity_poly.pdbx_seq_one_letter_code
_entity_poly.pdbx_strand_id
1 'polypeptide(L)'
;MFGYSSNAWFDIACIGRMETEDVKNIEKSSEYLISLIENEHKNGIPLENIIIGGFSQGGAIAYYSILTCKKKIGGAIILSSWLPNHQKYMTHIERWQTNKETNMFIGHGASDNLLE
;
A
#
# COMPACT_ATOMS: atom_id res chain seq x y z
N MET A 1 -4.13 20.46 -21.23
CA MET A 1 -2.74 20.06 -20.92
C MET A 1 -2.80 18.57 -20.63
N PHE A 2 -2.35 17.72 -21.55
CA PHE A 2 -2.34 16.27 -21.37
C PHE A 2 -1.05 15.89 -20.62
N GLY A 3 -1.16 15.02 -19.60
CA GLY A 3 -0.01 14.53 -18.86
C GLY A 3 0.89 13.65 -19.73
N TYR A 4 2.20 13.70 -19.48
CA TYR A 4 3.16 12.81 -20.12
C TYR A 4 3.08 11.41 -19.51
N SER A 5 3.28 10.37 -20.32
CA SER A 5 3.38 8.99 -19.83
C SER A 5 4.51 8.88 -18.80
N SER A 6 4.20 8.33 -17.64
CA SER A 6 5.13 8.15 -16.52
C SER A 6 4.90 6.79 -15.86
N ASN A 7 5.91 6.30 -15.15
CA ASN A 7 5.77 5.07 -14.36
C ASN A 7 4.93 5.37 -13.13
N ALA A 8 3.77 4.74 -13.02
CA ALA A 8 2.86 4.86 -11.90
C ALA A 8 2.41 3.47 -11.44
N TRP A 9 2.15 3.33 -10.14
CA TRP A 9 1.57 2.12 -9.56
C TRP A 9 0.07 2.00 -9.89
N PHE A 10 -0.62 3.11 -10.09
CA PHE A 10 -2.02 3.17 -10.50
C PHE A 10 -2.32 4.56 -11.06
N ASP A 11 -3.45 4.71 -11.72
CA ASP A 11 -3.85 6.01 -12.27
C ASP A 11 -4.40 6.92 -11.17
N ILE A 12 -3.92 8.16 -11.11
CA ILE A 12 -4.42 9.20 -10.21
C ILE A 12 -5.15 10.25 -11.05
N ALA A 13 -6.47 10.32 -10.90
CA ALA A 13 -7.30 11.30 -11.60
C ALA A 13 -7.11 12.73 -11.05
N CYS A 14 -6.93 12.87 -9.73
CA CYS A 14 -6.69 14.15 -9.07
C CYS A 14 -6.03 13.93 -7.70
N ILE A 15 -4.93 14.65 -7.43
CA ILE A 15 -4.31 14.68 -6.11
C ILE A 15 -5.23 15.47 -5.16
N GLY A 16 -5.57 14.90 -4.01
CA GLY A 16 -6.49 15.51 -3.02
C GLY A 16 -7.97 15.14 -3.17
N ARG A 17 -8.37 14.35 -4.18
CA ARG A 17 -9.71 13.73 -4.25
C ARG A 17 -9.59 12.21 -4.24
N MET A 18 -9.49 11.65 -3.04
CA MET A 18 -9.38 10.20 -2.79
C MET A 18 -10.67 9.42 -3.12
N GLU A 19 -11.77 10.09 -3.48
CA GLU A 19 -13.06 9.44 -3.76
C GLU A 19 -13.14 8.77 -5.14
N THR A 20 -12.18 9.03 -6.04
CA THR A 20 -12.16 8.50 -7.42
C THR A 20 -10.94 7.63 -7.72
N GLU A 21 -10.42 6.93 -6.72
CA GLU A 21 -9.25 6.07 -6.89
C GLU A 21 -9.54 4.86 -7.79
N ASP A 22 -8.57 4.52 -8.62
CA ASP A 22 -8.62 3.32 -9.46
C ASP A 22 -8.31 2.07 -8.64
N VAL A 23 -9.33 1.61 -7.92
CA VAL A 23 -9.26 0.44 -7.03
C VAL A 23 -8.73 -0.80 -7.76
N LYS A 24 -9.08 -0.99 -9.04
CA LYS A 24 -8.63 -2.17 -9.81
C LYS A 24 -7.13 -2.14 -10.05
N ASN A 25 -6.58 -0.97 -10.39
CA ASN A 25 -5.14 -0.84 -10.59
C ASN A 25 -4.37 -0.88 -9.27
N ILE A 26 -4.94 -0.39 -8.17
CA ILE A 26 -4.38 -0.58 -6.82
C ILE A 26 -4.33 -2.06 -6.44
N GLU A 27 -5.43 -2.79 -6.64
CA GLU A 27 -5.52 -4.24 -6.40
C GLU A 27 -4.45 -4.99 -7.20
N LYS A 28 -4.34 -4.70 -8.50
CA LYS A 28 -3.34 -5.31 -9.38
C LYS A 28 -1.91 -5.04 -8.92
N SER A 29 -1.59 -3.81 -8.54
CA SER A 29 -0.25 -3.46 -8.03
C SER A 29 0.04 -4.10 -6.68
N SER A 30 -0.97 -4.25 -5.83
CA SER A 30 -0.84 -5.00 -4.58
C SER A 30 -0.61 -6.49 -4.82
N GLU A 31 -1.34 -7.11 -5.74
CA GLU A 31 -1.13 -8.51 -6.12
C GLU A 31 0.29 -8.74 -6.64
N TYR A 32 0.81 -7.80 -7.44
CA TYR A 32 2.19 -7.83 -7.88
C TYR A 32 3.17 -7.75 -6.70
N LEU A 33 3.00 -6.80 -5.77
CA LEU A 33 3.86 -6.70 -4.59
C LEU A 33 3.80 -7.97 -3.72
N ILE A 34 2.61 -8.53 -3.51
CA ILE A 34 2.43 -9.79 -2.79
C ILE A 34 3.16 -10.94 -3.50
N SER A 35 3.13 -10.99 -4.84
CA SER A 35 3.86 -12.01 -5.60
C SER A 35 5.39 -11.93 -5.37
N LEU A 36 5.94 -10.72 -5.16
CA LEU A 36 7.34 -10.53 -4.81
C LEU A 36 7.63 -11.07 -3.40
N ILE A 37 6.78 -10.79 -2.42
CA ILE A 37 6.88 -11.36 -1.07
C ILE A 37 6.92 -12.89 -1.12
N GLU A 38 6.04 -13.50 -1.91
CA GLU A 38 6.01 -14.96 -2.06
C GLU A 38 7.28 -15.52 -2.71
N ASN A 39 7.83 -14.79 -3.69
CA ASN A 39 9.07 -15.18 -4.35
C ASN A 39 10.26 -15.13 -3.38
N GLU A 40 10.40 -14.04 -2.63
CA GLU A 40 11.44 -13.91 -1.60
C GLU A 40 11.31 -15.01 -0.53
N HIS A 41 10.08 -15.32 -0.13
CA HIS A 41 9.84 -16.40 0.80
C HIS A 41 10.23 -17.78 0.24
N LYS A 42 9.89 -18.06 -1.03
CA LYS A 42 10.31 -19.30 -1.72
C LYS A 42 11.83 -19.42 -1.83
N ASN A 43 12.54 -18.30 -1.90
CA ASN A 43 14.00 -18.24 -1.90
C ASN A 43 14.62 -18.37 -0.50
N GLY A 44 13.81 -18.65 0.52
CA GLY A 44 14.28 -19.02 1.86
C GLY A 44 14.24 -17.89 2.89
N ILE A 45 13.70 -16.71 2.54
CA ILE A 45 13.54 -15.60 3.50
C ILE A 45 12.30 -15.87 4.37
N PRO A 46 12.42 -16.00 5.71
CA PRO A 46 11.25 -16.12 6.59
C PRO A 46 10.34 -14.90 6.47
N LEU A 47 9.02 -15.09 6.51
CA LEU A 47 8.05 -14.00 6.29
C LEU A 47 8.19 -12.89 7.33
N GLU A 48 8.53 -13.25 8.57
CA GLU A 48 8.80 -12.32 9.68
C GLU A 48 10.01 -11.42 9.42
N ASN A 49 10.89 -11.77 8.48
CA ASN A 49 12.03 -10.96 8.06
C ASN A 49 11.74 -10.11 6.81
N ILE A 50 10.50 -10.12 6.30
CA ILE A 50 10.09 -9.32 5.15
C ILE A 50 9.32 -8.09 5.64
N ILE A 51 9.84 -6.91 5.30
CA ILE A 51 9.19 -5.62 5.52
C ILE A 51 8.93 -5.00 4.15
N ILE A 52 7.70 -4.58 3.90
CA ILE A 52 7.36 -3.83 2.69
C ILE A 52 7.28 -2.34 2.99
N GLY A 53 7.53 -1.48 2.02
CA GLY A 53 7.38 -0.06 2.25
C GLY A 53 7.37 0.77 0.98
N GLY A 54 7.00 2.03 1.13
CA GLY A 54 6.92 2.94 0.01
C GLY A 54 6.68 4.40 0.42
N PHE A 55 6.92 5.27 -0.54
CA PHE A 55 6.71 6.71 -0.45
C PHE A 55 5.57 7.14 -1.37
N SER A 56 4.72 8.08 -0.92
CA SER A 56 3.61 8.61 -1.72
C SER A 56 2.78 7.48 -2.33
N GLN A 57 2.59 7.45 -3.65
CA GLN A 57 1.84 6.38 -4.31
C GLN A 57 2.34 4.96 -3.99
N GLY A 58 3.66 4.77 -3.85
CA GLY A 58 4.21 3.47 -3.47
C GLY A 58 3.89 3.10 -2.01
N GLY A 59 3.79 4.10 -1.13
CA GLY A 59 3.31 3.92 0.23
C GLY A 59 1.85 3.46 0.23
N ALA A 60 1.02 3.99 -0.67
CA ALA A 60 -0.38 3.63 -0.76
C ALA A 60 -0.57 2.16 -1.16
N ILE A 61 0.27 1.67 -2.09
CA ILE A 61 0.33 0.25 -2.42
C ILE A 61 0.84 -0.59 -1.25
N ALA A 62 1.94 -0.20 -0.60
CA ALA A 62 2.48 -0.94 0.55
C ALA A 62 1.44 -1.04 1.69
N TYR A 63 0.70 0.04 1.94
CA TYR A 63 -0.34 0.11 2.95
C TYR A 63 -1.52 -0.81 2.60
N TYR A 64 -1.98 -0.74 1.36
CA TYR A 64 -3.03 -1.64 0.87
C TYR A 64 -2.60 -3.11 0.94
N SER A 65 -1.35 -3.41 0.55
CA SER A 65 -0.82 -4.77 0.52
C SER A 65 -0.67 -5.38 1.89
N ILE A 66 -0.16 -4.65 2.90
CA ILE A 66 -0.04 -5.23 4.26
C ILE A 66 -1.43 -5.58 4.82
N LEU A 67 -2.43 -4.74 4.55
CA LEU A 67 -3.80 -4.95 5.02
C LEU A 67 -4.54 -6.07 4.28
N THR A 68 -4.13 -6.44 3.07
CA THR A 68 -4.79 -7.49 2.27
C THR A 68 -3.98 -8.77 2.13
N CYS A 69 -2.71 -8.75 2.56
CA CYS A 69 -1.84 -9.91 2.54
C CYS A 69 -2.39 -11.01 3.45
N LYS A 70 -2.57 -12.21 2.88
CA LYS A 70 -3.08 -13.40 3.58
C LYS A 70 -2.01 -14.12 4.41
N LYS A 71 -0.77 -13.61 4.39
CA LYS A 71 0.36 -14.14 5.18
C LYS A 71 0.83 -13.06 6.13
N LYS A 72 1.18 -13.45 7.36
CA LYS A 72 1.76 -12.53 8.33
C LYS A 72 3.21 -12.26 7.93
N ILE A 73 3.58 -10.98 7.77
CA ILE A 73 4.95 -10.56 7.46
C ILE A 73 5.54 -9.71 8.59
N GLY A 74 6.83 -9.36 8.49
CA GLY A 74 7.58 -8.66 9.53
C GLY A 74 7.09 -7.25 9.83
N GLY A 75 6.62 -6.51 8.81
CA GLY A 75 6.15 -5.15 9.01
C GLY A 75 5.88 -4.36 7.74
N ALA A 76 5.50 -3.10 7.91
CA ALA A 76 5.46 -2.13 6.83
C ALA A 76 6.05 -0.75 7.21
N ILE A 77 6.59 -0.04 6.21
CA ILE A 77 7.09 1.34 6.33
C ILE A 77 6.35 2.21 5.31
N ILE A 78 5.52 3.13 5.79
CA ILE A 78 4.67 3.98 4.96
C ILE A 78 5.10 5.44 5.15
N LEU A 79 5.52 6.10 4.07
CA LEU A 79 6.08 7.46 4.12
C LEU A 79 5.29 8.41 3.22
N SER A 80 4.84 9.55 3.77
CA SER A 80 4.11 10.61 3.08
C SER A 80 3.04 10.07 2.14
N SER A 81 2.08 9.33 2.67
CA SER A 81 1.17 8.48 1.90
C SER A 81 -0.18 8.35 2.59
N TRP A 82 -1.16 7.79 1.87
CA TRP A 82 -2.52 7.57 2.35
C TRP A 82 -2.90 6.08 2.27
N LEU A 83 -4.02 5.72 2.90
CA LEU A 83 -4.68 4.43 2.73
C LEU A 83 -5.75 4.55 1.64
N PRO A 84 -5.61 3.87 0.49
CA PRO A 84 -6.63 3.90 -0.54
C PRO A 84 -7.98 3.36 -0.07
N ASN A 85 -9.06 4.04 -0.45
CA ASN A 85 -10.45 3.64 -0.17
C ASN A 85 -10.72 3.30 1.32
N HIS A 86 -10.13 4.07 2.23
CA HIS A 86 -10.15 3.80 3.68
C HIS A 86 -11.56 3.59 4.24
N GLN A 87 -12.58 4.33 3.78
CA GLN A 87 -13.96 4.18 4.26
C GLN A 87 -14.50 2.77 4.06
N LYS A 88 -14.27 2.20 2.86
CA LYS A 88 -14.68 0.82 2.54
C LYS A 88 -13.85 -0.20 3.33
N TYR A 89 -12.60 0.10 3.64
CA TYR A 89 -11.75 -0.79 4.43
C TYR A 89 -12.15 -0.85 5.91
N MET A 90 -12.56 0.29 6.48
CA MET A 90 -13.02 0.36 7.87
C MET A 90 -14.30 -0.47 8.09
N THR A 91 -15.11 -0.72 7.06
CA THR A 91 -16.32 -1.53 7.15
C THR A 91 -16.10 -3.04 6.94
N HIS A 92 -14.90 -3.46 6.50
CA HIS A 92 -14.56 -4.84 6.16
C HIS A 92 -13.36 -5.35 6.95
N ILE A 93 -13.55 -5.46 8.26
CA ILE A 93 -12.53 -5.79 9.28
C ILE A 93 -11.86 -7.15 9.02
N GLU A 94 -12.57 -8.08 8.39
CA GLU A 94 -12.06 -9.40 8.01
C GLU A 94 -10.85 -9.33 7.08
N ARG A 95 -10.74 -8.26 6.29
CA ARG A 95 -9.70 -8.12 5.27
C ARG A 95 -8.30 -8.00 5.86
N TRP A 96 -8.18 -7.39 7.04
CA TRP A 96 -6.90 -7.08 7.67
C TRP A 96 -6.62 -7.88 8.95
N GLN A 97 -7.39 -8.94 9.22
CA GLN A 97 -7.19 -9.77 10.43
C GLN A 97 -5.80 -10.42 10.51
N THR A 98 -5.27 -10.91 9.39
CA THR A 98 -3.99 -11.63 9.36
C THR A 98 -2.82 -10.78 9.84
N ASN A 99 -2.82 -9.48 9.51
CA ASN A 99 -1.73 -8.55 9.80
C ASN A 99 -2.14 -7.47 10.83
N LYS A 100 -3.23 -7.69 11.58
CA LYS A 100 -3.75 -6.71 12.55
C LYS A 100 -2.71 -6.28 13.59
N GLU A 101 -1.91 -7.23 14.07
CA GLU A 101 -0.88 -7.02 15.09
C GLU A 101 0.51 -6.83 14.47
N THR A 102 0.60 -6.60 13.16
CA THR A 102 1.87 -6.43 12.45
C THR A 102 2.36 -4.98 12.63
N ASN A 103 3.64 -4.82 12.96
CA ASN A 103 4.23 -3.51 13.20
C ASN A 103 4.25 -2.67 11.92
N MET A 104 3.80 -1.42 12.01
CA MET A 104 3.86 -0.45 10.92
C MET A 104 4.51 0.83 11.41
N PHE A 105 5.50 1.32 10.69
CA PHE A 105 6.01 2.67 10.85
C PHE A 105 5.35 3.57 9.81
N ILE A 106 4.70 4.64 10.27
CA ILE A 106 4.04 5.61 9.40
C ILE A 106 4.64 6.99 9.71
N GLY A 107 5.23 7.61 8.69
CA GLY A 107 5.84 8.94 8.81
C GLY A 107 5.27 9.90 7.77
N HIS A 108 4.92 11.11 8.18
CA HIS A 108 4.39 12.16 7.29
C HIS A 108 5.05 13.50 7.60
N GLY A 109 5.30 14.29 6.56
CA GLY A 109 5.86 15.62 6.71
C GLY A 109 4.82 16.60 7.25
N ALA A 110 5.11 17.30 8.34
CA ALA A 110 4.19 18.29 8.92
C ALA A 110 3.93 19.52 8.02
N SER A 111 4.72 19.68 6.96
CA SER A 111 4.58 20.75 5.96
C SER A 111 4.35 20.20 4.56
N ASP A 112 3.88 18.95 4.44
CA ASP A 112 3.46 18.38 3.16
C ASP A 112 2.24 19.16 2.65
N ASN A 113 2.34 19.67 1.42
CA ASN A 113 1.30 20.46 0.76
C ASN A 113 0.68 19.74 -0.44
N LEU A 114 1.06 18.47 -0.65
CA LEU A 114 0.56 17.61 -1.72
C LEU A 114 -0.41 16.57 -1.17
N LEU A 115 -0.07 15.98 -0.02
CA LEU A 115 -0.86 14.95 0.64
C LEU A 115 -1.10 15.38 2.09
N GLU A 116 -2.37 15.41 2.48
CA GLU A 116 -2.81 15.64 3.88
C GLU A 116 -2.74 14.36 4.71
#